data_AF-A0A972V8W9-F1
#
_entry.id   AF-A0A972V8W9-F1
#
_cell.length_a   1.000
_cell.length_b   1.000
_cell.length_c   1.000
_cell.angle_alpha   90.00
_cell.angle_beta   90.00
_cell.angle_gamma   90.00
#
_symmetry.space_group_name_H-M   'P 1'
#
loop_
_entity.id
_entity.type
_entity.pdbx_description
1 polymer ?
#
loop_
_entity_poly.entity_id
_entity_poly.type
_entity_poly.pdbx_seq_one_letter_code
_entity_poly.pdbx_strand_id
1 'polypeptide(L)'
;MTEQQWQTLLAVTSGQPVDTLPMGFIIDCPWLPAWAGIKTIDYFASEQQWFDINLKAVESFKDIMFLPGFWAEYGMCTEPSAFGAKCIWHPHEMPFAEKTLHKLSDIDDLAVPNPNTDGLCPFVLQRLTV
;
A
#
# COMPACT_ATOMS: atom_id res chain seq x y z
N MET A 1 -8.74 10.11 3.70
CA MET A 1 -8.38 11.42 4.28
C MET A 1 -9.60 12.32 4.22
N THR A 2 -9.81 13.20 5.21
CA THR A 2 -10.90 14.20 5.12
C THR A 2 -10.50 15.35 4.19
N GLU A 3 -11.48 16.12 3.71
CA GLU A 3 -11.21 17.31 2.88
C GLU A 3 -10.28 18.31 3.58
N GLN A 4 -10.50 18.55 4.88
CA GLN A 4 -9.65 19.46 5.65
C GLN A 4 -8.20 18.98 5.74
N GLN A 5 -7.99 17.69 5.99
CA GLN A 5 -6.66 17.08 6.03
C GLN A 5 -5.99 17.17 4.64
N TRP A 6 -6.75 16.94 3.57
CA TRP A 6 -6.26 17.05 2.20
C TRP A 6 -5.81 18.48 1.85
N GLN A 7 -6.62 19.49 2.16
CA GLN A 7 -6.25 20.89 1.95
C GLN A 7 -5.03 21.30 2.78
N THR A 8 -4.91 20.78 4.01
CA THR A 8 -3.74 21.00 4.86
C THR A 8 -2.48 20.40 4.22
N LEU A 9 -2.54 19.17 3.69
CA LEU A 9 -1.42 18.54 2.98
C LEU A 9 -1.00 19.36 1.75
N LEU A 10 -1.96 19.85 0.95
CA LEU A 10 -1.68 20.70 -0.21
C LEU A 10 -1.01 22.03 0.20
N ALA A 11 -1.47 22.67 1.28
CA ALA A 11 -0.87 23.89 1.79
C ALA A 11 0.60 23.66 2.23
N VAL A 12 0.84 22.61 3.01
CA VAL A 12 2.19 22.23 3.48
C VAL A 12 3.12 21.96 2.31
N THR A 13 2.70 21.11 1.36
CA THR A 13 3.52 20.75 0.18
C THR A 13 3.77 21.95 -0.75
N SER A 14 2.89 22.95 -0.73
CA SER A 14 3.05 24.21 -1.47
C SER A 14 3.84 25.27 -0.70
N GLY A 15 4.35 24.96 0.49
CA GLY A 15 5.10 25.89 1.33
C GLY A 15 4.27 27.05 1.91
N GLN A 16 2.94 26.90 1.94
CA GLN A 16 2.04 27.90 2.54
C GLN A 16 2.12 27.84 4.08
N PRO A 17 1.93 28.97 4.77
CA PRO A 17 1.85 28.98 6.21
C PRO A 17 0.63 28.17 6.68
N VAL A 18 0.80 27.40 7.74
CA VAL A 18 -0.27 26.67 8.43
C VAL A 18 -0.26 27.07 9.91
N ASP A 19 -1.44 27.36 10.46
CA ASP A 19 -1.56 27.87 11.83
C ASP A 19 -1.19 26.83 12.89
N THR A 20 -1.49 25.56 12.61
CA THR A 20 -1.21 24.41 13.48
C THR A 20 -0.25 23.47 12.76
N LEU A 21 0.79 23.00 13.46
CA LEU A 21 1.72 22.02 12.90
C LEU A 21 0.97 20.71 12.60
N PRO A 22 0.87 20.30 11.33
CA PRO A 22 0.15 19.09 10.97
C PRO A 22 0.98 17.85 11.28
N MET A 23 0.31 16.79 11.72
CA MET A 23 0.92 15.48 11.96
C MET A 23 0.47 14.50 10.88
N GLY A 24 1.43 13.80 10.27
CA GLY A 24 1.16 12.77 9.30
C GLY A 24 2.06 11.55 9.49
N PHE A 25 1.48 10.36 9.30
CA PHE A 25 2.18 9.08 9.35
C PHE A 25 1.93 8.28 8.08
N ILE A 26 2.92 7.45 7.72
CA ILE A 26 2.75 6.44 6.68
C ILE A 26 1.80 5.36 7.22
N ILE A 27 0.87 4.92 6.38
CA ILE A 27 -0.07 3.84 6.67
C ILE A 27 0.05 2.75 5.62
N ASP A 28 0.25 1.51 6.06
CA ASP A 28 0.44 0.34 5.22
C ASP A 28 0.35 -0.97 6.04
N CYS A 29 0.47 -2.10 5.33
CA CYS A 29 0.31 -3.46 5.84
C CYS A 29 1.36 -3.98 6.86
N PRO A 30 2.56 -3.40 7.07
CA PRO A 30 3.49 -3.83 8.12
C PRO A 30 2.93 -3.78 9.54
N TRP A 31 1.97 -2.87 9.83
CA TRP A 31 1.43 -2.71 11.18
C TRP A 31 -0.10 -2.89 11.26
N LEU A 32 -0.85 -2.55 10.21
CA LEU A 32 -2.32 -2.57 10.23
C LEU A 32 -2.93 -3.93 10.60
N PRO A 33 -2.53 -5.07 9.99
CA PRO A 33 -3.16 -6.36 10.26
C PRO A 33 -2.93 -6.83 11.70
N ALA A 34 -1.70 -6.68 12.20
CA ALA A 34 -1.35 -7.02 13.57
C ALA A 34 -2.07 -6.13 14.58
N TRP A 35 -2.15 -4.82 14.32
CA TRP A 35 -2.92 -3.88 15.14
C TRP A 35 -4.42 -4.19 15.17
N ALA A 36 -4.97 -4.66 14.05
CA ALA A 36 -6.36 -5.10 13.95
C ALA A 36 -6.62 -6.49 14.54
N GLY A 37 -5.57 -7.25 14.89
CA GLY A 37 -5.68 -8.59 15.46
C GLY A 37 -6.00 -9.67 14.42
N ILE A 38 -5.68 -9.46 13.14
CA ILE A 38 -5.91 -10.43 12.07
C ILE A 38 -4.60 -10.97 11.50
N LYS A 39 -4.70 -12.02 10.68
CA LYS A 39 -3.58 -12.52 9.87
C LYS A 39 -3.27 -11.51 8.77
N THR A 40 -1.99 -11.29 8.50
CA THR A 40 -1.52 -10.45 7.41
C THR A 40 -2.06 -10.92 6.05
N ILE A 41 -2.15 -12.24 5.82
CA ILE A 41 -2.71 -12.77 4.57
C ILE A 41 -4.20 -12.45 4.39
N ASP A 42 -4.98 -12.39 5.48
CA ASP A 42 -6.42 -12.10 5.43
C ASP A 42 -6.66 -10.63 5.02
N TYR A 43 -5.77 -9.72 5.43
CA TYR A 43 -5.77 -8.31 5.01
C TYR A 43 -5.62 -8.16 3.49
N PHE A 44 -4.74 -8.97 2.87
CA PHE A 44 -4.53 -8.91 1.42
C PHE A 44 -5.66 -9.60 0.64
N ALA A 45 -6.13 -10.74 1.15
CA ALA A 45 -7.10 -11.59 0.46
C ALA A 45 -8.55 -11.07 0.51
N SER A 46 -8.89 -10.20 1.46
CA SER A 46 -10.26 -9.71 1.66
C SER A 46 -10.34 -8.20 1.54
N GLU A 47 -11.08 -7.73 0.52
CA GLU A 47 -11.35 -6.30 0.32
C GLU A 47 -12.12 -5.69 1.50
N GLN A 48 -13.08 -6.43 2.06
CA GLN A 48 -13.86 -5.98 3.21
C GLN A 48 -12.96 -5.80 4.45
N GLN A 49 -12.11 -6.78 4.77
CA GLN A 49 -11.20 -6.65 5.92
C GLN A 49 -10.18 -5.53 5.71
N TRP A 50 -9.62 -5.40 4.51
CA TRP A 50 -8.76 -4.27 4.17
C TRP A 50 -9.47 -2.94 4.40
N PHE A 51 -10.69 -2.78 3.89
CA PHE A 51 -11.46 -1.54 4.01
C PHE A 51 -11.79 -1.22 5.46
N ASP A 52 -12.35 -2.18 6.21
CA ASP A 52 -12.76 -2.00 7.60
C ASP A 52 -11.58 -1.63 8.51
N ILE A 53 -10.41 -2.20 8.26
CA ILE A 53 -9.20 -1.92 9.05
C ILE A 53 -8.65 -0.53 8.75
N ASN A 54 -8.59 -0.14 7.47
CA ASN A 54 -8.19 1.22 7.09
C ASN A 54 -9.18 2.25 7.64
N LEU A 55 -10.49 1.96 7.59
CA LEU A 55 -11.54 2.80 8.16
C LEU A 55 -11.38 2.94 9.68
N LYS A 56 -11.19 1.81 10.39
CA LYS A 56 -10.92 1.81 11.84
C LYS A 56 -9.70 2.67 12.19
N ALA A 57 -8.63 2.63 11.39
CA ALA A 57 -7.44 3.44 11.62
C ALA A 57 -7.76 4.94 11.53
N VAL A 58 -8.39 5.41 10.45
CA VAL A 58 -8.74 6.84 10.29
C VAL A 58 -9.76 7.32 11.32
N GLU A 59 -10.66 6.44 11.78
CA GLU A 59 -11.63 6.77 12.83
C GLU A 59 -11.02 6.82 14.24
N SER A 60 -9.99 6.00 14.49
CA SER A 60 -9.29 5.95 15.79
C SER A 60 -8.36 7.14 15.97
N PHE A 61 -7.78 7.66 14.89
CA PHE A 61 -6.79 8.74 14.91
C PHE A 61 -7.24 9.93 14.04
N LYS A 62 -8.36 10.56 14.42
CA LYS A 62 -9.03 11.59 13.60
C LYS A 62 -8.18 12.82 13.31
N ASP A 63 -7.25 13.16 14.20
CA ASP A 63 -6.39 14.34 14.07
C ASP A 63 -5.09 14.05 13.27
N ILE A 64 -4.91 12.81 12.83
CA ILE A 64 -3.72 12.34 12.12
C ILE A 64 -4.01 12.22 10.63
N MET A 65 -3.10 12.74 9.80
CA MET A 65 -3.10 12.48 8.36
C MET A 65 -2.40 11.16 8.08
N PHE A 66 -3.13 10.20 7.55
CA PHE A 66 -2.54 8.95 7.06
C PHE A 66 -2.21 9.04 5.57
N LEU A 67 -0.97 8.74 5.22
CA LEU A 67 -0.43 8.80 3.87
C LEU A 67 -0.01 7.40 3.41
N PRO A 68 -0.47 6.90 2.24
CA PRO A 68 -1.36 7.56 1.28
C PRO A 68 -2.87 7.38 1.63
N GLY A 69 -3.18 6.83 2.80
CA GLY A 69 -4.55 6.58 3.25
C GLY A 69 -4.96 5.14 2.94
N PHE A 70 -5.98 4.96 2.10
CA PHE A 70 -6.47 3.64 1.70
C PHE A 70 -5.60 3.09 0.57
N TRP A 71 -4.36 2.72 0.89
CA TRP A 71 -3.40 2.19 -0.07
C TRP A 71 -3.83 0.80 -0.56
N ALA A 72 -4.05 0.66 -1.86
CA ALA A 72 -4.33 -0.62 -2.49
C ALA A 72 -3.00 -1.36 -2.68
N GLU A 73 -2.66 -2.25 -1.74
CA GLU A 73 -1.37 -2.94 -1.75
C GLU A 73 -1.43 -4.43 -1.52
N TYR A 74 -0.37 -5.08 -1.98
CA TYR A 74 -0.03 -6.48 -1.76
C TYR A 74 1.39 -6.59 -1.19
N GLY A 75 1.75 -5.64 -0.32
CA GLY A 75 3.08 -5.50 0.28
C GLY A 75 4.19 -5.37 -0.75
N MET A 76 5.38 -5.88 -0.42
CA MET A 76 6.57 -5.84 -1.28
C MET A 76 6.48 -6.74 -2.53
N CYS A 77 5.35 -7.41 -2.75
CA CYS A 77 5.14 -8.27 -3.91
C CYS A 77 4.43 -7.56 -5.08
N THR A 78 3.82 -6.40 -4.87
CA THR A 78 3.04 -5.70 -5.89
C THR A 78 3.83 -5.52 -7.20
N GLU A 79 4.91 -4.74 -7.18
CA GLU A 79 5.72 -4.45 -8.37
C GLU A 79 6.58 -5.65 -8.80
N PRO A 80 7.27 -6.38 -7.91
CA PRO A 80 8.10 -7.52 -8.33
C PRO A 80 7.30 -8.62 -9.03
N SER A 81 6.04 -8.83 -8.66
CA SER A 81 5.17 -9.81 -9.33
C SER A 81 4.96 -9.48 -10.82
N ALA A 82 4.95 -8.20 -11.19
CA ALA A 82 4.81 -7.75 -12.57
C ALA A 82 6.07 -8.07 -13.41
N PHE A 83 7.22 -8.24 -12.76
CA PHE A 83 8.47 -8.73 -13.36
C PHE A 83 8.62 -10.27 -13.29
N GLY A 84 7.56 -10.99 -12.90
CA GLY A 84 7.57 -12.46 -12.80
C GLY A 84 8.18 -13.01 -11.51
N ALA A 85 8.39 -12.19 -10.49
CA ALA A 85 8.88 -12.68 -9.20
C ALA A 85 7.85 -13.62 -8.56
N LYS A 86 8.32 -14.79 -8.11
CA LYS A 86 7.50 -15.67 -7.28
C LYS A 86 7.21 -14.96 -5.96
N CYS A 87 5.92 -14.80 -5.66
CA CYS A 87 5.46 -14.22 -4.41
C CYS A 87 5.29 -15.31 -3.35
N ILE A 88 5.89 -15.13 -2.18
CA ILE A 88 5.81 -16.04 -1.04
C ILE A 88 4.92 -15.39 0.03
N TRP A 89 3.87 -16.10 0.43
CA TRP A 89 2.84 -15.61 1.35
C TRP A 89 2.85 -16.44 2.63
N HIS A 90 2.97 -15.75 3.77
CA HIS A 90 2.87 -16.36 5.09
C HIS A 90 1.64 -15.81 5.82
N PRO A 91 1.03 -16.58 6.75
CA PRO A 91 -0.17 -16.13 7.43
C PRO A 91 -0.01 -14.81 8.19
N HIS A 92 1.11 -14.61 8.88
CA HIS A 92 1.31 -13.49 9.83
C HIS A 92 2.48 -12.58 9.48
N GLU A 93 3.12 -12.76 8.32
CA GLU A 93 4.28 -11.98 7.90
C GLU A 93 3.98 -11.22 6.63
N MET A 94 4.84 -10.23 6.34
CA MET A 94 4.84 -9.55 5.04
C MET A 94 5.10 -10.56 3.91
N PRO A 95 4.59 -10.30 2.70
CA PRO A 95 4.88 -11.14 1.57
C PRO A 95 6.28 -10.83 1.03
N PHE A 96 6.96 -11.87 0.52
CA PHE A 96 8.32 -11.77 0.01
C PHE A 96 8.38 -12.13 -1.48
N ALA A 97 9.10 -11.31 -2.25
CA ALA A 97 9.40 -11.61 -3.64
C ALA A 97 10.69 -12.42 -3.75
N GLU A 98 10.66 -13.53 -4.48
CA GLU A 98 11.87 -14.28 -4.82
C GLU A 98 12.70 -13.52 -5.88
N LYS A 99 14.00 -13.77 -5.87
CA LYS A 99 14.96 -13.18 -6.81
C LYS A 99 14.62 -13.58 -8.26
N THR A 100 14.49 -12.59 -9.14
CA THR A 100 14.24 -12.78 -10.58
C THR A 100 15.51 -12.69 -11.43
N LEU A 101 16.43 -11.78 -11.08
CA LEU A 101 17.67 -11.54 -11.82
C LEU A 101 18.83 -12.26 -11.14
N HIS A 102 19.53 -13.14 -11.84
CA HIS A 102 20.65 -13.91 -11.30
C HIS A 102 22.02 -13.32 -11.65
N LYS A 103 22.12 -12.61 -12.76
CA LYS A 103 23.31 -11.92 -13.26
C LYS A 103 22.93 -10.55 -13.85
N LEU A 104 23.90 -9.65 -13.95
CA LEU A 104 23.67 -8.29 -14.44
C LEU A 104 23.07 -8.25 -15.86
N SER A 105 23.50 -9.16 -16.73
CA SER A 105 22.99 -9.23 -18.11
C SER A 105 21.52 -9.60 -18.21
N ASP A 106 20.90 -10.14 -17.16
CA ASP A 106 19.46 -10.46 -17.16
C ASP A 106 18.61 -9.18 -17.22
N ILE A 107 19.18 -8.01 -16.89
CA ILE A 107 18.51 -6.70 -16.99
C ILE A 107 18.17 -6.37 -18.44
N ASP A 108 19.02 -6.76 -19.40
CA ASP A 108 18.84 -6.45 -20.82
C ASP A 108 17.60 -7.15 -21.41
N ASP A 109 17.17 -8.25 -20.80
CA ASP A 109 16.02 -9.07 -21.23
C ASP A 109 14.73 -8.73 -20.46
N LEU A 110 14.77 -7.77 -19.52
CA LEU A 110 13.57 -7.38 -18.76
C LEU A 110 12.55 -6.66 -19.65
N ALA A 111 11.35 -7.21 -19.71
CA ALA A 111 10.21 -6.50 -20.27
C ALA A 111 9.73 -5.41 -19.31
N VAL A 112 9.29 -4.27 -19.87
CA VAL A 112 8.56 -3.25 -19.11
C VAL A 112 7.18 -3.84 -18.76
N PRO A 113 6.82 -3.97 -17.46
CA PRO A 113 5.56 -4.59 -17.10
C PRO A 113 4.35 -3.75 -17.53
N ASN A 114 3.27 -4.42 -17.90
CA ASN A 114 1.98 -3.80 -18.13
C ASN A 114 1.12 -3.85 -16.85
N PRO A 115 0.88 -2.71 -16.19
CA PRO A 115 0.16 -2.69 -14.91
C PRO A 115 -1.30 -3.18 -15.01
N ASN A 116 -1.87 -3.23 -16.21
CA ASN A 116 -3.25 -3.71 -16.43
C ASN A 116 -3.34 -5.23 -16.57
N THR A 117 -2.23 -5.95 -16.77
CA THR A 117 -2.25 -7.39 -17.01
C THR A 117 -1.27 -8.20 -16.15
N ASP A 118 -0.18 -7.59 -15.70
CA ASP A 118 0.97 -8.35 -15.20
C ASP A 118 1.00 -8.41 -13.67
N GLY A 119 1.15 -9.63 -13.13
CA GLY A 119 1.27 -9.86 -11.70
C GLY A 119 0.06 -9.39 -10.89
N LEU A 120 0.33 -8.68 -9.80
CA LEU A 120 -0.66 -8.17 -8.83
C LEU A 120 -1.13 -6.74 -9.14
N CYS A 121 -0.46 -6.03 -10.06
CA CYS A 121 -0.83 -4.66 -10.43
C CYS A 121 -2.31 -4.52 -10.88
N PRO A 122 -2.91 -5.44 -11.64
CA PRO A 122 -4.32 -5.32 -12.05
C PRO A 122 -5.27 -5.33 -10.86
N PHE A 123 -4.95 -6.06 -9.79
CA PHE A 123 -5.75 -6.11 -8.57
C PHE A 123 -5.66 -4.81 -7.78
N VAL A 124 -4.48 -4.17 -7.76
CA VAL A 124 -4.31 -2.82 -7.19
C VAL A 124 -5.17 -1.81 -7.93
N LEU A 125 -5.10 -1.81 -9.27
CA LEU A 125 -5.92 -0.93 -10.10
C LEU A 125 -7.40 -1.17 -9.86
N GLN A 126 -7.83 -2.44 -9.86
CA GLN A 126 -9.23 -2.79 -9.63
C GLN A 126 -9.71 -2.24 -8.28
N ARG A 127 -8.95 -2.44 -7.19
CA ARG A 127 -9.30 -1.97 -5.84
C ARG A 127 -9.46 -0.45 -5.74
N LEU A 128 -8.80 0.33 -6.59
CA LEU A 128 -8.91 1.80 -6.61
C LEU A 128 -10.10 2.31 -7.45
N THR A 129 -10.72 1.44 -8.25
CA THR A 129 -11.81 1.81 -9.18
C THR A 129 -13.20 1.42 -8.69
N VAL A 130 -13.30 0.69 -7.57
CA VAL A 130 -14.57 0.23 -6.98
C VAL A 130 -15.05 1.16 -5.88
#